data_AF-A0A6N8EE13-F1
#
_entry.id   AF-A0A6N8EE13-F1
#
_cell.length_a   1.000
_cell.length_b   1.000
_cell.length_c   1.000
_cell.angle_alpha   90.00
_cell.angle_beta   90.00
_cell.angle_gamma   90.00
#
_symmetry.space_group_name_H-M   'P 1'
#
loop_
_entity.id
_entity.type
_entity.pdbx_description
1 polymer ?
#
loop_
_entity_poly.entity_id
_entity_poly.type
_entity_poly.pdbx_seq_one_letter_code
_entity_poly.pdbx_strand_id
1 'polypeptide(L)'
;MSDTYGELLRIKHYREQLATQALRREQQRFDQQARVVQQARDEAQRFHDHRLSEEQRCFEAIRNQLVLVESIEDMNRYTAQLREREALLNQRVLNEEKQLQSARQALEAARERQAASVRECEKFEQFVAVQRAIEEREQMMREEQELEEIAGAAHQMRREWS
;
A
#
# COMPACT_ATOMS: atom_id res chain seq x y z
N MET A 1 1.65 34.47 -13.16
CA MET A 1 2.30 33.87 -11.98
C MET A 1 1.29 33.04 -11.18
N SER A 2 0.11 33.59 -10.85
CA SER A 2 -1.00 32.83 -10.27
C SER A 2 -1.37 31.52 -11.01
N ASP A 3 -1.44 31.52 -12.35
CA ASP A 3 -1.80 30.32 -13.13
C ASP A 3 -0.78 29.18 -13.02
N THR A 4 0.52 29.49 -13.01
CA THR A 4 1.59 28.50 -12.87
C THR A 4 1.58 27.81 -11.50
N TYR A 5 1.25 28.53 -10.43
CA TYR A 5 1.13 27.95 -9.09
C TYR A 5 -0.12 27.07 -8.96
N GLY A 6 -1.23 27.47 -9.60
CA GLY A 6 -2.45 26.67 -9.68
C GLY A 6 -2.25 25.34 -10.40
N GLU A 7 -1.52 25.34 -11.52
CA GLU A 7 -1.18 24.11 -12.26
C GLU A 7 -0.28 23.18 -11.46
N LEU A 8 0.76 23.71 -10.81
CA LEU A 8 1.65 22.91 -9.96
C LEU A 8 0.91 22.28 -8.77
N LEU A 9 -0.02 23.02 -8.15
CA LEU A 9 -0.85 22.49 -7.07
C LEU A 9 -1.76 21.36 -7.55
N ARG A 10 -2.38 21.49 -8.74
CA ARG A 10 -3.16 20.41 -9.36
C ARG A 10 -2.31 19.16 -9.59
N ILE A 11 -1.07 19.32 -10.07
CA ILE A 11 -0.14 18.20 -10.26
C ILE A 11 0.20 17.53 -8.91
N LYS A 12 0.39 18.30 -7.85
CA LYS A 12 0.69 17.78 -6.50
C LYS A 12 -0.49 16.99 -5.94
N HIS A 13 -1.72 17.51 -6.01
CA HIS A 13 -2.92 16.75 -5.64
C HIS A 13 -3.08 15.48 -6.46
N TYR A 14 -2.80 15.52 -7.77
CA TYR A 14 -2.87 14.33 -8.60
C TYR A 14 -1.86 13.26 -8.15
N ARG A 15 -0.63 13.65 -7.78
CA ARG A 15 0.37 12.72 -7.23
C ARG A 15 -0.05 12.12 -5.89
N GLU A 16 -0.67 12.91 -5.01
CA GLU A 16 -1.25 12.44 -3.76
C GLU A 16 -2.36 11.42 -3.98
N GLN A 17 -3.25 11.68 -4.95
CA GLN A 17 -4.30 10.73 -5.34
C GLN A 17 -3.70 9.43 -5.88
N LEU A 18 -2.67 9.51 -6.73
CA LEU A 18 -1.96 8.32 -7.22
C LEU A 18 -1.32 7.53 -6.08
N ALA A 19 -0.70 8.21 -5.11
CA ALA A 19 -0.10 7.56 -3.94
C ALA A 19 -1.15 6.87 -3.06
N THR A 20 -2.29 7.51 -2.85
CA THR A 20 -3.45 6.93 -2.14
C THR A 20 -4.01 5.72 -2.86
N GLN A 21 -4.14 5.77 -4.19
CA GLN A 21 -4.56 4.62 -5.00
C GLN A 21 -3.55 3.46 -4.93
N ALA A 22 -2.25 3.76 -4.99
CA ALA A 22 -1.20 2.77 -4.84
C ALA A 22 -1.27 2.08 -3.47
N LEU A 23 -1.44 2.85 -2.40
CA LEU A 23 -1.63 2.33 -1.04
C LEU A 23 -2.81 1.36 -0.95
N ARG A 24 -3.97 1.72 -1.55
CA ARG A 24 -5.14 0.84 -1.59
C ARG A 24 -4.87 -0.47 -2.32
N ARG A 25 -4.13 -0.42 -3.43
CA ARG A 25 -3.76 -1.63 -4.19
C ARG A 25 -2.85 -2.54 -3.37
N GLU A 26 -1.84 -1.99 -2.70
CA GLU A 26 -0.96 -2.79 -1.84
C GLU A 26 -1.70 -3.36 -0.62
N GLN A 27 -2.67 -2.62 -0.05
CA GLN A 27 -3.51 -3.13 1.03
C GLN A 27 -4.35 -4.33 0.55
N GLN A 28 -4.97 -4.23 -0.62
CA GLN A 28 -5.73 -5.35 -1.21
C GLN A 28 -4.85 -6.58 -1.46
N ARG A 29 -3.62 -6.38 -1.95
CA ARG A 29 -2.64 -7.46 -2.16
C ARG A 29 -2.24 -8.11 -0.84
N PHE A 30 -1.97 -7.32 0.19
CA PHE A 30 -1.68 -7.83 1.53
C PHE A 30 -2.83 -8.66 2.08
N ASP A 31 -4.07 -8.15 2.00
CA ASP A 31 -5.25 -8.85 2.50
C ASP A 31 -5.51 -10.15 1.72
N GLN A 32 -5.30 -10.13 0.40
CA GLN A 32 -5.39 -11.33 -0.43
C GLN A 32 -4.34 -12.36 -0.04
N GLN A 33 -3.08 -11.95 0.12
CA GLN A 33 -1.99 -12.85 0.50
C GLN A 33 -2.20 -13.43 1.90
N ALA A 34 -2.73 -12.64 2.85
CA ALA A 34 -3.06 -13.11 4.18
C ALA A 34 -4.11 -14.23 4.14
N ARG A 35 -5.12 -14.11 3.26
CA ARG A 35 -6.11 -15.17 3.04
C ARG A 35 -5.49 -16.42 2.43
N VAL A 36 -4.58 -16.28 1.47
CA VAL A 36 -3.87 -17.42 0.86
C VAL A 36 -3.03 -18.17 1.90
N VAL A 37 -2.29 -17.45 2.76
CA VAL A 37 -1.54 -18.07 3.86
C VAL A 37 -2.47 -18.83 4.80
N GLN A 38 -3.60 -18.23 5.18
CA GLN A 38 -4.56 -18.90 6.05
C GLN A 38 -5.11 -20.17 5.41
N GLN A 39 -5.49 -20.12 4.12
CA GLN A 39 -5.96 -21.30 3.39
C GLN A 39 -4.89 -22.39 3.31
N ALA A 40 -3.64 -22.03 3.05
CA ALA A 40 -2.53 -22.98 3.00
C ALA A 40 -2.27 -23.64 4.36
N ARG A 41 -2.38 -22.87 5.46
CA ARG A 41 -2.28 -23.41 6.83
C ARG A 41 -3.42 -24.35 7.17
N ASP A 42 -4.65 -23.98 6.82
CA ASP A 42 -5.82 -24.82 7.04
C ASP A 42 -5.72 -26.13 6.23
N GLU A 43 -5.23 -26.06 4.98
CA GLU A 43 -4.98 -27.23 4.14
C GLU A 43 -3.90 -28.15 4.75
N ALA A 44 -2.78 -27.57 5.19
CA ALA A 44 -1.70 -28.32 5.82
C ALA A 44 -2.17 -29.00 7.13
N GLN A 45 -2.94 -28.30 7.96
CA GLN A 45 -3.48 -28.88 9.20
C GLN A 45 -4.46 -30.03 8.92
N ARG A 46 -5.40 -29.83 7.99
CA ARG A 46 -6.35 -30.90 7.61
C ARG A 46 -5.61 -32.13 7.08
N PHE A 47 -4.55 -31.92 6.31
CA PHE A 47 -3.74 -33.01 5.80
C PHE A 47 -2.92 -33.69 6.89
N HIS A 48 -2.38 -32.94 7.86
CA HIS A 48 -1.70 -33.49 9.02
C HIS A 48 -2.61 -34.44 9.81
N ASP A 49 -3.83 -34.00 10.12
CA ASP A 49 -4.81 -34.80 10.86
C ASP A 49 -5.21 -36.05 10.07
N HIS A 50 -5.43 -35.91 8.76
CA HIS A 50 -5.71 -37.03 7.87
C HIS A 50 -4.55 -38.03 7.83
N ARG A 51 -3.31 -37.57 7.68
CA ARG A 51 -2.12 -38.42 7.68
C ARG A 51 -2.02 -39.22 8.97
N LEU A 52 -2.20 -38.58 10.13
CA LEU A 52 -2.16 -39.26 11.42
C LEU A 52 -3.22 -40.37 11.51
N SER A 53 -4.45 -40.08 11.05
CA SER A 53 -5.53 -41.07 11.04
C SER A 53 -5.24 -42.26 10.12
N GLU A 54 -4.67 -42.01 8.93
CA GLU A 54 -4.35 -43.04 7.95
C GLU A 54 -3.13 -43.88 8.39
N GLU A 55 -2.09 -43.26 8.96
CA GLU A 55 -0.95 -43.98 9.55
C GLU A 55 -1.42 -44.91 10.68
N GLN A 56 -2.30 -44.44 11.56
CA GLN A 56 -2.88 -45.27 12.62
C GLN A 56 -3.69 -46.43 12.06
N ARG A 57 -4.57 -46.17 11.08
CA ARG A 57 -5.38 -47.20 10.43
C ARG A 57 -4.53 -48.27 9.75
N CYS A 58 -3.48 -47.85 9.03
CA CYS A 58 -2.53 -48.77 8.40
C CYS A 58 -1.80 -49.64 9.42
N PHE A 59 -1.35 -49.03 10.53
CA PHE A 59 -0.68 -49.74 11.60
C PHE A 59 -1.61 -50.76 12.29
N GLU A 60 -2.84 -50.36 12.61
CA GLU A 60 -3.85 -51.23 13.22
C GLU A 60 -4.23 -52.41 12.33
N ALA A 61 -4.27 -52.22 11.00
CA ALA A 61 -4.57 -53.28 10.04
C ALA A 61 -3.55 -54.42 10.06
N ILE A 62 -2.28 -54.12 10.37
CA ILE A 62 -1.19 -55.10 10.41
C ILE A 62 -0.91 -55.59 11.83
N ARG A 63 -1.24 -54.76 12.84
CA ARG A 63 -0.98 -55.06 14.24
C ARG A 63 -1.67 -56.35 14.67
N ASN A 64 -0.88 -57.27 15.24
CA ASN A 64 -1.33 -58.59 15.72
C ASN A 64 -1.88 -59.52 14.62
N GLN A 65 -1.62 -59.25 13.35
CA GLN A 65 -1.96 -60.14 12.23
C GLN A 65 -0.71 -60.79 11.64
N LEU A 66 -0.85 -62.03 11.16
CA LEU A 66 0.15 -62.70 10.35
C LEU A 66 0.07 -62.13 8.92
N VAL A 67 0.92 -61.15 8.62
CA VAL A 67 1.01 -60.53 7.30
C VAL A 67 2.31 -60.89 6.59
N LEU A 68 2.29 -60.80 5.27
CA LEU A 68 3.50 -60.96 4.45
C LEU A 68 4.42 -59.75 4.64
N VAL A 69 5.73 -59.97 4.50
CA VAL A 69 6.74 -58.89 4.57
C VAL A 69 6.46 -57.80 3.53
N GLU A 70 6.04 -58.19 2.34
CA GLU A 70 5.66 -57.26 1.26
C GLU A 70 4.57 -56.27 1.70
N SER A 71 3.58 -56.72 2.50
CA SER A 71 2.52 -55.84 3.00
C SER A 71 3.04 -54.78 3.98
N ILE A 72 4.10 -55.10 4.75
CA ILE A 72 4.78 -54.15 5.64
C ILE A 72 5.57 -53.13 4.81
N GLU A 73 6.25 -53.58 3.75
CA GLU A 73 6.97 -52.69 2.83
C GLU A 73 6.01 -51.73 2.10
N ASP A 74 4.86 -52.22 1.64
CA ASP A 74 3.84 -51.40 0.99
C ASP A 74 3.27 -50.35 1.94
N MET A 75 2.99 -50.71 3.21
CA MET A 75 2.59 -49.76 4.24
C MET A 75 3.65 -48.67 4.45
N ASN A 76 4.92 -49.05 4.55
CA ASN A 76 6.02 -48.11 4.74
C ASN A 76 6.15 -47.15 3.55
N ARG A 77 6.00 -47.66 2.32
CA ARG A 77 6.00 -46.83 1.10
C ARG A 77 4.85 -45.84 1.08
N TYR A 78 3.63 -46.29 1.40
CA TYR A 78 2.46 -45.42 1.49
C TYR A 78 2.63 -44.34 2.56
N THR A 79 3.12 -44.72 3.74
CA THR A 79 3.40 -43.79 4.84
C THR A 79 4.45 -42.75 4.44
N ALA A 80 5.51 -43.17 3.73
CA ALA A 80 6.52 -42.25 3.20
C ALA A 80 5.91 -41.24 2.21
N GLN A 81 5.03 -41.68 1.31
CA GLN A 81 4.32 -40.79 0.37
C GLN A 81 3.44 -39.76 1.09
N LEU A 82 2.74 -40.17 2.15
CA LEU A 82 1.94 -39.24 2.95
C LEU A 82 2.83 -38.18 3.62
N ARG A 83 3.96 -38.58 4.21
CA ARG A 83 4.92 -37.64 4.84
C ARG A 83 5.58 -36.70 3.84
N GLU A 84 5.91 -37.19 2.64
CA GLU A 84 6.41 -36.35 1.56
C GLU A 84 5.40 -35.28 1.16
N ARG A 85 4.12 -35.66 1.00
CA ARG A 85 3.06 -34.71 0.69
C ARG A 85 2.85 -33.67 1.80
N GLU A 86 2.91 -34.08 3.06
CA GLU A 86 2.85 -33.15 4.20
C GLU A 86 4.02 -32.17 4.17
N ALA A 87 5.23 -32.64 3.89
CA ALA A 87 6.41 -31.78 3.76
C ALA A 87 6.23 -30.75 2.63
N LEU A 88 5.65 -31.14 1.49
CA LEU A 88 5.35 -30.22 0.39
C LEU A 88 4.32 -29.15 0.79
N LEU A 89 3.27 -29.52 1.54
CA LEU A 89 2.28 -28.57 2.04
C LEU A 89 2.88 -27.59 3.06
N ASN A 90 3.72 -28.07 3.97
CA ASN A 90 4.43 -27.23 4.92
C ASN A 90 5.41 -26.28 4.21
N GLN A 91 6.12 -26.77 3.19
CA GLN A 91 6.98 -25.93 2.36
C GLN A 91 6.19 -24.84 1.63
N ARG A 92 4.99 -25.15 1.14
CA ARG A 92 4.08 -24.17 0.55
C ARG A 92 3.69 -23.10 1.56
N VAL A 93 3.28 -23.48 2.78
CA VAL A 93 2.98 -22.51 3.85
C VAL A 93 4.16 -21.55 4.09
N LEU A 94 5.37 -22.08 4.23
CA LEU A 94 6.57 -21.25 4.42
C LEU A 94 6.82 -20.29 3.26
N ASN A 95 6.59 -20.73 2.02
CA ASN A 95 6.74 -19.87 0.85
C ASN A 95 5.68 -18.76 0.81
N GLU A 96 4.42 -19.08 1.12
CA GLU A 96 3.33 -18.09 1.18
C GLU A 96 3.53 -17.08 2.31
N GLU A 97 4.09 -17.50 3.45
CA GLU A 97 4.43 -16.61 4.56
C GLU A 97 5.54 -15.62 4.20
N LYS A 98 6.56 -16.08 3.46
CA LYS A 98 7.60 -15.18 2.91
C LYS A 98 6.99 -14.15 1.97
N GLN A 99 6.05 -14.57 1.12
CA GLN A 99 5.33 -13.65 0.23
C GLN A 99 4.49 -12.65 1.03
N LEU A 100 3.81 -13.08 2.10
CA LEU A 100 3.07 -12.18 3.00
C LEU A 100 3.98 -11.14 3.66
N GLN A 101 5.16 -11.55 4.10
CA GLN A 101 6.16 -10.62 4.64
C GLN A 101 6.60 -9.59 3.60
N SER A 102 6.84 -10.01 2.35
CA SER A 102 7.18 -9.09 1.26
C SER A 102 6.04 -8.12 0.94
N ALA A 103 4.79 -8.59 0.94
CA ALA A 103 3.60 -7.75 0.73
C ALA A 103 3.42 -6.74 1.86
N ARG A 104 3.73 -7.13 3.11
CA ARG A 104 3.72 -6.22 4.26
C ARG A 104 4.76 -5.10 4.10
N GLN A 105 5.98 -5.44 3.71
CA GLN A 105 7.03 -4.44 3.47
C GLN A 105 6.64 -3.47 2.34
N ALA A 106 6.04 -3.98 1.26
CA ALA A 106 5.53 -3.15 0.17
C ALA A 106 4.41 -2.21 0.63
N LEU A 107 3.50 -2.68 1.49
CA LEU A 107 2.44 -1.88 2.09
C LEU A 107 3.00 -0.77 2.99
N GLU A 108 3.99 -1.09 3.84
CA GLU A 108 4.66 -0.10 4.69
C GLU A 108 5.36 0.97 3.85
N ALA A 109 6.10 0.58 2.80
CA ALA A 109 6.72 1.53 1.87
C ALA A 109 5.68 2.39 1.12
N ALA A 110 4.52 1.83 0.76
CA ALA A 110 3.43 2.59 0.14
C ALA A 110 2.82 3.62 1.10
N ARG A 111 2.69 3.28 2.40
CA ARG A 111 2.23 4.21 3.44
C ARG A 111 3.19 5.38 3.60
N GLU A 112 4.49 5.11 3.65
CA GLU A 112 5.51 6.16 3.77
C GLU A 112 5.47 7.11 2.56
N ARG A 113 5.34 6.57 1.34
CA ARG A 113 5.21 7.39 0.12
C ARG A 113 3.96 8.24 0.11
N GLN A 114 2.82 7.69 0.55
CA GLN A 114 1.57 8.44 0.65
C GLN A 114 1.71 9.57 1.68
N ALA A 115 2.27 9.29 2.86
CA ALA A 115 2.49 10.30 3.89
C ALA A 115 3.44 11.41 3.42
N ALA A 116 4.51 11.06 2.67
CA ALA A 116 5.40 12.04 2.07
C ALA A 116 4.68 12.92 1.04
N SER A 117 3.87 12.31 0.16
CA SER A 117 3.11 13.05 -0.86
C SER A 117 2.07 14.00 -0.25
N VAL A 118 1.40 13.60 0.83
CA VAL A 118 0.46 14.47 1.56
C VAL A 118 1.20 15.67 2.14
N ARG A 119 2.30 15.45 2.87
CA ARG A 119 3.11 16.53 3.45
C ARG A 119 3.65 17.50 2.41
N GLU A 120 4.06 16.99 1.25
CA GLU A 120 4.49 17.84 0.13
C GLU A 120 3.34 18.69 -0.42
N CYS A 121 2.13 18.13 -0.53
CA CYS A 121 0.95 18.85 -1.00
C CYS A 121 0.58 19.97 -0.03
N GLU A 122 0.46 19.66 1.27
CA GLU A 122 0.13 20.63 2.33
C GLU A 122 1.14 21.78 2.38
N LYS A 123 2.44 21.48 2.28
CA LYS A 123 3.48 22.53 2.24
C LYS A 123 3.33 23.43 1.02
N PHE A 124 2.99 22.84 -0.14
CA PHE A 124 2.82 23.61 -1.35
C PHE A 124 1.55 24.46 -1.31
N GLU A 125 0.46 23.95 -0.74
CA GLU A 125 -0.77 24.72 -0.50
C GLU A 125 -0.51 25.96 0.36
N GLN A 126 0.23 25.80 1.46
CA GLN A 126 0.63 26.92 2.31
C GLN A 126 1.48 27.95 1.55
N PHE A 127 2.44 27.48 0.74
CA PHE A 127 3.25 28.35 -0.09
C PHE A 127 2.41 29.14 -1.11
N VAL A 128 1.47 28.49 -1.80
CA VAL A 128 0.58 29.13 -2.77
C VAL A 128 -0.33 30.16 -2.08
N ALA A 129 -0.84 29.86 -0.89
CA ALA A 129 -1.65 30.80 -0.12
C ALA A 129 -0.88 32.06 0.25
N VAL A 130 0.36 31.92 0.73
CA VAL A 130 1.24 33.07 1.03
C VAL A 130 1.53 33.87 -0.23
N GLN A 131 1.84 33.22 -1.34
CA GLN A 131 2.16 33.92 -2.58
C GLN A 131 0.96 34.71 -3.13
N ARG A 132 -0.25 34.15 -3.05
CA ARG A 132 -1.48 34.88 -3.41
C ARG A 132 -1.71 36.10 -2.54
N ALA A 133 -1.52 35.98 -1.22
CA ALA A 133 -1.67 37.12 -0.32
C ALA A 133 -0.64 38.24 -0.61
N ILE A 134 0.58 37.89 -1.04
CA ILE A 134 1.58 38.87 -1.48
C ILE A 134 1.15 39.54 -2.79
N GLU A 135 0.72 38.76 -3.78
CA GLU A 135 0.25 39.27 -5.07
C GLU A 135 -0.96 40.22 -4.90
N GLU A 136 -1.93 39.85 -4.06
CA GLU A 136 -3.08 40.70 -3.71
C GLU A 136 -2.64 42.01 -3.04
N ARG A 137 -1.70 41.94 -2.10
CA ARG A 137 -1.17 43.14 -1.44
C ARG A 137 -0.41 44.06 -2.38
N GLU A 138 0.41 43.50 -3.26
CA GLU A 138 1.12 44.29 -4.28
C GLU A 138 0.14 44.96 -5.24
N GLN A 139 -0.93 44.27 -5.63
CA GLN A 139 -1.96 44.84 -6.49
C GLN A 139 -2.68 46.02 -5.80
N MET A 140 -3.09 45.85 -4.54
CA MET A 140 -3.69 46.96 -3.78
C MET A 140 -2.75 48.17 -3.68
N MET A 141 -1.46 47.96 -3.41
CA MET A 141 -0.51 49.09 -3.35
C MET A 141 -0.31 49.78 -4.71
N ARG A 142 -0.35 49.05 -5.82
CA ARG A 142 -0.29 49.65 -7.17
C ARG A 142 -1.54 50.47 -7.45
N GLU A 143 -2.71 49.95 -7.12
CA GLU A 143 -3.98 50.68 -7.27
C GLU A 143 -4.00 51.97 -6.43
N GLU A 144 -3.48 51.93 -5.20
CA GLU A 144 -3.32 53.13 -4.35
C GLU A 144 -2.36 54.16 -4.98
N GLN A 145 -1.21 53.73 -5.49
CA GLN A 145 -0.24 54.61 -6.17
C GLN A 145 -0.83 55.26 -7.42
N GLU A 146 -1.56 54.49 -8.25
CA GLU A 146 -2.22 55.02 -9.44
C GLU A 146 -3.26 56.09 -9.08
N LEU A 147 -4.03 55.89 -8.00
CA LEU A 147 -4.99 56.87 -7.51
C LEU A 147 -4.31 58.16 -6.99
N GLU A 148 -3.19 58.02 -6.27
CA GLU A 148 -2.40 59.16 -5.81
C GLU A 148 -1.80 59.97 -6.98
N GLU A 149 -1.29 59.29 -8.02
CA GLU A 149 -0.79 59.93 -9.24
C GLU A 149 -1.89 60.71 -9.97
N ILE A 150 -3.07 60.09 -10.14
CA ILE A 150 -4.24 60.74 -10.76
C ILE A 150 -4.68 61.96 -9.95
N ALA A 151 -4.76 61.83 -8.62
CA ALA A 151 -5.13 62.92 -7.73
C ALA A 151 -4.10 64.06 -7.75
N GLY A 152 -2.80 63.72 -7.77
CA GLY A 152 -1.70 64.67 -7.88
C GLY A 152 -1.73 65.44 -9.20
N ALA A 153 -1.91 64.76 -10.32
CA ALA A 153 -2.03 65.37 -11.65
C ALA A 153 -3.26 66.30 -11.74
N ALA A 154 -4.41 65.88 -11.22
CA ALA A 154 -5.60 66.72 -11.16
C ALA A 154 -5.38 67.98 -10.31
N HIS A 155 -4.63 67.87 -9.21
CA HIS A 155 -4.32 69.00 -8.35
C HIS A 155 -3.34 69.98 -8.99
N GLN A 156 -2.37 69.50 -9.77
CA GLN A 156 -1.47 70.33 -10.58
C GLN A 156 -2.22 71.08 -11.68
N MET A 157 -3.06 70.39 -12.47
CA MET A 157 -3.88 71.04 -13.50
C MET A 157 -4.78 72.15 -12.92
N ARG A 158 -5.35 71.93 -11.74
CA ARG A 158 -6.18 72.96 -11.07
C ARG A 158 -5.37 74.20 -10.65
N ARG A 159 -4.07 74.06 -10.34
CA ARG A 159 -3.18 75.20 -10.02
C ARG A 159 -2.70 75.94 -11.27
N GLU A 160 -2.53 75.24 -12.38
CA GLU A 160 -2.10 75.87 -13.65
C GLU A 160 -3.22 76.67 -14.32
N TRP A 161 -4.49 76.41 -13.96
CA TRP A 161 -5.67 77.07 -14.51
C TRP A 161 -6.25 78.19 -13.61
N SER A 162 -5.61 78.49 -12.47
CA SER A 162 -5.94 79.63 -11.61
C SER A 162 -4.90 80.74 -11.72
#